data_AF-A0A2H3KQP1-F1
#
_entry.id   AF-A0A2H3KQP1-F1
#
_cell.length_a   1.000
_cell.length_b   1.000
_cell.length_c   1.000
_cell.angle_alpha   90.00
_cell.angle_beta   90.00
_cell.angle_gamma   90.00
#
_symmetry.space_group_name_H-M   'P 1'
#
loop_
_entity.id
_entity.type
_entity.pdbx_description
1 polymer ?
#
loop_
_entity_poly.entity_id
_entity_poly.type
_entity_poly.pdbx_seq_one_letter_code
_entity_poly.pdbx_strand_id
1 'polypeptide(L)' 'MSVIRASEVGEFVFCARAWWLRRVAGQEPAGHERRAAGMVRHARHGRAVALSQGAWWLGVALLIGGVLLLVVAWQ' A
#
# COMPACT_ATOMS: atom_id res chain seq x y z
N MET A 1 -25.61 -10.29 0.18
CA MET A 1 -24.89 -9.96 1.42
C MET A 1 -23.80 -8.96 1.07
N SER A 2 -23.70 -7.85 1.80
CA SER A 2 -22.59 -6.91 1.62
C SER A 2 -21.29 -7.51 2.17
N VAL A 3 -20.17 -7.25 1.50
CA VAL A 3 -18.85 -7.70 1.95
C VAL A 3 -18.40 -6.84 3.14
N ILE A 4 -18.10 -7.47 4.29
CA ILE A 4 -17.52 -6.79 5.45
C ILE A 4 -16.03 -6.56 5.18
N ARG A 5 -15.58 -5.29 5.28
CA ARG A 5 -14.17 -4.93 5.06
C ARG A 5 -13.34 -5.18 6.33
N ALA A 6 -12.06 -5.48 6.17
CA ALA A 6 -11.13 -5.58 7.32
C ALA A 6 -11.11 -4.31 8.18
N SER A 7 -11.19 -3.12 7.55
CA SER A 7 -11.27 -1.85 8.29
C SER A 7 -12.55 -1.68 9.08
N GLU A 8 -13.62 -2.38 8.72
CA GLU A 8 -14.86 -2.40 9.47
C GLU A 8 -14.77 -3.30 10.70
N VAL A 9 -14.17 -4.47 10.54
CA VAL A 9 -13.87 -5.36 11.68
C VAL A 9 -12.95 -4.65 12.66
N GLY A 10 -11.91 -3.97 12.18
CA GLY A 10 -11.02 -3.17 13.01
C GLY A 10 -11.74 -2.05 13.75
N GLU A 11 -12.68 -1.36 13.10
CA GLU A 11 -13.52 -0.32 13.72
C GLU A 11 -14.39 -0.90 14.86
N PHE A 12 -14.99 -2.07 14.65
CA PHE A 12 -15.79 -2.77 15.68
C PHE A 12 -14.93 -3.23 16.86
N VAL A 13 -13.79 -3.87 16.59
CA VAL A 13 -12.84 -4.35 17.62
C VAL A 13 -12.29 -3.19 18.44
N PHE A 14 -11.99 -2.06 17.80
CA PHE A 14 -11.55 -0.85 18.49
C PHE A 14 -12.67 -0.24 19.34
N CYS A 15 -13.86 -0.06 18.76
CA CYS A 15 -15.02 0.48 19.46
C CYS A 15 -16.34 0.13 18.76
N ALA A 16 -17.08 -0.82 19.33
CA ALA A 16 -18.39 -1.24 18.81
C ALA A 16 -19.40 -0.08 18.69
N ARG A 17 -19.34 0.90 19.61
CA ARG A 17 -20.19 2.11 19.56
C ARG A 17 -19.86 2.98 18.35
N ALA A 18 -18.58 3.19 18.06
CA ALA A 18 -18.16 3.97 16.89
C ALA A 18 -18.57 3.28 15.59
N TRP A 19 -18.38 1.96 15.51
CA TRP A 19 -18.89 1.15 14.40
C TRP A 19 -20.40 1.30 14.22
N TRP A 20 -21.19 1.17 15.30
CA TRP A 20 -22.66 1.29 15.22
C TRP A 20 -23.09 2.68 14.78
N LEU A 21 -22.50 3.73 15.35
CA LEU A 21 -22.78 5.11 14.97
C LEU A 21 -22.55 5.33 13.47
N ARG A 22 -21.44 4.83 12.95
CA ARG A 22 -21.10 5.02 11.54
C ARG A 22 -21.91 4.12 10.60
N ARG A 23 -22.08 2.84 10.93
CA ARG A 23 -22.65 1.84 10.01
C ARG A 23 -24.15 1.66 10.12
N VAL A 24 -24.71 1.88 11.30
CA VAL A 24 -26.15 1.74 11.56
C VAL A 24 -26.81 3.12 11.62
N ALA A 25 -26.24 4.07 12.38
CA ALA A 25 -26.82 5.41 12.50
C ALA A 25 -26.37 6.40 11.40
N GLY A 26 -25.44 6.01 10.52
CA GLY A 26 -24.99 6.85 9.39
C GLY A 26 -24.19 8.10 9.80
N GLN A 27 -23.67 8.15 11.03
CA GLN A 27 -22.91 9.29 11.54
C GLN A 27 -21.45 9.22 11.07
N GLU A 28 -21.03 10.14 10.21
CA GLU A 28 -19.64 10.16 9.75
C GLU A 28 -18.68 10.73 10.80
N PRO A 29 -17.55 10.06 11.08
CA PRO A 29 -16.55 10.57 12.01
C PRO A 29 -15.90 11.87 11.52
N ALA A 30 -15.64 12.78 12.45
CA ALA A 30 -14.87 13.99 12.17
C ALA A 30 -13.49 13.67 11.54
N GLY A 31 -12.98 14.58 10.71
CA GLY A 31 -11.67 14.42 10.07
C GLY A 31 -11.64 13.48 8.87
N HIS A 32 -12.75 13.35 8.14
CA HIS A 32 -12.80 12.64 6.86
C HIS A 32 -11.77 13.19 5.85
N GLU A 33 -11.52 14.49 5.85
CA GLU A 33 -10.49 15.13 5.01
C GLU A 33 -9.08 14.59 5.30
N ARG A 34 -8.72 14.42 6.58
CA ARG A 34 -7.42 13.84 6.95
C ARG A 34 -7.27 12.40 6.45
N ARG A 35 -8.36 11.62 6.52
CA ARG A 35 -8.39 10.25 6.00
C ARG A 35 -8.20 10.25 4.48
N ALA A 36 -8.91 11.13 3.76
CA ALA A 36 -8.76 11.28 2.31
C ALA A 36 -7.33 11.68 1.91
N ALA A 37 -6.74 12.67 2.59
CA ALA A 37 -5.36 13.08 2.38
C ALA A 37 -4.36 11.93 2.63
N GLY A 38 -4.60 11.13 3.68
CA GLY A 38 -3.84 9.92 3.97
C GLY A 38 -3.89 8.90 2.83
N MET A 39 -5.07 8.66 2.24
CA MET A 39 -5.20 7.75 1.08
C MET A 39 -4.40 8.24 -0.12
N VAL A 40 -4.47 9.54 -0.44
CA VAL A 40 -3.68 10.12 -1.55
C VAL A 40 -2.18 9.95 -1.30
N ARG A 41 -1.73 10.22 -0.07
CA ARG A 41 -0.32 10.06 0.32
C ARG A 41 0.13 8.61 0.21
N HIS A 42 -0.66 7.66 0.72
CA HIS A 42 -0.36 6.22 0.61
C HIS A 42 -0.31 5.76 -0.85
N ALA A 43 -1.24 6.19 -1.70
CA ALA A 43 -1.23 5.85 -3.11
C ALA A 43 0.03 6.40 -3.83
N ARG A 44 0.43 7.64 -3.53
CA ARG A 44 1.68 8.23 -4.06
C ARG A 44 2.90 7.45 -3.58
N HIS A 45 2.96 7.13 -2.30
CA HIS A 45 4.06 6.35 -1.74
C HIS A 45 4.14 4.95 -2.36
N GLY A 46 3.01 4.26 -2.52
CA GLY A 46 2.96 2.94 -3.16
C GLY A 46 3.51 2.95 -4.59
N ARG A 47 3.21 3.98 -5.37
CA ARG A 47 3.82 4.16 -6.71
C ARG A 47 5.34 4.33 -6.63
N ALA A 48 5.82 5.14 -5.68
CA ALA A 48 7.26 5.32 -5.49
C ALA A 48 7.95 4.00 -5.12
N VAL A 49 7.37 3.22 -4.19
CA VAL A 49 7.89 1.91 -3.79
C VAL A 49 7.94 0.94 -4.98
N ALA A 50 6.88 0.87 -5.79
CA ALA A 50 6.84 0.01 -6.96
C ALA A 50 7.93 0.37 -7.99
N LEU A 51 8.13 1.66 -8.25
CA LEU A 51 9.18 2.15 -9.15
C LEU A 51 10.57 1.83 -8.59
N SER A 52 10.80 2.06 -7.29
CA SER A 52 12.07 1.71 -6.63
C SER A 52 12.36 0.22 -6.69
N GLN A 53 11.36 -0.63 -6.50
CA GLN A 53 11.50 -2.08 -6.60
C GLN A 53 11.86 -2.51 -8.02
N GLY A 54 11.22 -1.92 -9.04
CA GLY A 54 11.55 -2.17 -10.44
C GLY A 54 12.97 -1.75 -10.80
N ALA A 55 13.40 -0.56 -10.35
CA ALA A 55 14.77 -0.08 -10.57
C ALA A 55 15.81 -0.98 -9.89
N TRP A 56 15.52 -1.48 -8.68
CA TRP A 56 16.40 -2.40 -7.98
C TRP A 56 16.58 -3.71 -8.76
N TRP A 57 15.48 -4.33 -9.23
CA TRP A 57 15.56 -5.55 -10.03
C TRP A 57 16.28 -5.35 -11.37
N LEU A 58 16.05 -4.21 -12.03
CA LEU A 58 16.79 -3.85 -13.25
C LEU A 58 18.29 -3.75 -12.97
N GLY A 59 18.68 -3.09 -11.87
CA GLY A 59 20.08 -2.99 -11.45
C GLY A 59 20.71 -4.35 -11.19
N VAL A 60 20.00 -5.25 -10.50
CA VAL A 60 20.46 -6.64 -10.28
C VAL A 60 20.64 -7.39 -11.60
N ALA A 61 19.68 -7.28 -12.52
CA ALA A 61 19.77 -7.93 -13.83
C ALA A 61 20.96 -7.42 -14.67
N LEU A 62 21.17 -6.10 -14.69
CA LEU A 62 22.31 -5.47 -15.37
C LEU A 62 23.64 -5.90 -14.75
N LEU A 63 23.72 -5.98 -13.42
CA LEU A 63 24.92 -6.44 -12.72
C LEU A 63 25.26 -7.88 -13.09
N ILE A 64 24.27 -8.78 -13.04
CA ILE A 64 24.46 -10.19 -13.44
C ILE A 64 24.90 -10.27 -14.91
N GLY A 65 24.22 -9.54 -15.81
CA GLY A 65 24.58 -9.50 -17.22
C GLY A 65 26.00 -9.01 -17.46
N GLY A 66 26.41 -7.94 -16.78
CA GLY A 66 27.78 -7.41 -16.86
C GLY A 66 28.83 -8.40 -16.38
N VAL A 67 28.59 -9.09 -15.25
CA VAL A 67 29.49 -10.14 -14.74
C VAL A 67 29.61 -11.29 -15.73
N LEU A 68 28.50 -11.76 -16.31
CA LEU A 68 28.52 -12.84 -17.31
C LEU A 68 29.32 -12.45 -18.55
N LEU A 69 29.14 -11.22 -19.06
CA LEU A 69 29.91 -10.72 -20.20
C LEU A 69 31.41 -10.67 -19.91
N LEU A 70 31.80 -10.22 -18.71
CA LEU A 70 33.21 -10.23 -18.29
C LEU A 70 33.77 -11.64 -18.22
N VAL A 71 33.01 -12.59 -17.66
CA VAL A 71 33.43 -14.00 -17.60
C VAL A 71 33.63 -14.56 -19.00
N VAL A 72 32.69 -14.32 -19.93
CA VAL A 72 32.80 -14.80 -21.33
C VAL A 72 33.95 -14.14 -22.07
N ALA A 73 34.18 -12.84 -21.87
CA ALA A 73 35.25 -12.10 -22.54
C ALA A 73 36.66 -12.45 -22.02
N TRP A 74 36.76 -13.11 -20.87
CA TRP A 74 38.01 -13.50 -20.22
C TRP A 74 38.32 -15.01 -20.33
N GLN A 75 37.51 -15.76 -21.07
CA GLN A 75 37.84 -17.12 -21.53
C GLN A 75 38.53 -17.07 -22.89
#